data_AF-A0A1Z8VYG0-F1
#
_entry.id   AF-A0A1Z8VYG0-F1
#
_cell.length_a   1.000
_cell.length_b   1.000
_cell.length_c   1.000
_cell.angle_alpha   90.00
_cell.angle_beta   90.00
_cell.angle_gamma   90.00
#
_symmetry.space_group_name_H-M   'P 1'
#
loop_
_entity.id
_entity.type
_entity.pdbx_description
1 polymer ?
#
loop_
_entity_poly.entity_id
_entity_poly.type
_entity_poly.pdbx_seq_one_letter_code
_entity_poly.pdbx_strand_id
1 'polypeptide(L)'
;MNHQAIYNTHPAVKSIRGTDCFDADGNPVAITQSLVDAEVARLQAEYDSKAYARARATAYPSVSDFMEAYTEKEIGGSSTKWDAYVTAYNKVRTDNPK
;
A
#
# COMPACT_ATOMS: atom_id res chain seq x y z
N MET A 1 10.88 -6.00 -2.12
CA MET A 1 11.46 -5.34 -0.93
C MET A 1 12.99 -5.49 -0.90
N ASN A 2 13.54 -6.71 -1.06
CA ASN A 2 15.00 -6.94 -1.06
C ASN A 2 15.77 -6.13 -2.12
N HIS A 3 15.37 -6.17 -3.40
CA HIS A 3 16.03 -5.37 -4.44
C HIS A 3 15.97 -3.86 -4.17
N GLN A 4 14.85 -3.36 -3.63
CA GLN A 4 14.73 -1.95 -3.24
C GLN A 4 15.71 -1.61 -2.11
N ALA A 5 15.85 -2.49 -1.11
CA ALA A 5 16.80 -2.30 -0.03
C ALA A 5 18.25 -2.29 -0.53
N ILE A 6 18.59 -3.18 -1.48
CA ILE A 6 19.91 -3.18 -2.14
C ILE A 6 20.15 -1.85 -2.84
N TYR A 7 19.22 -1.35 -3.67
CA TYR A 7 19.39 -0.06 -4.34
C TYR A 7 19.49 1.13 -3.37
N ASN A 8 18.78 1.08 -2.24
CA ASN A 8 18.83 2.14 -1.22
C ASN A 8 20.17 2.16 -0.45
N THR A 9 20.73 0.99 -0.17
CA THR A 9 21.94 0.86 0.68
C THR A 9 23.24 0.80 -0.13
N HIS A 10 23.17 0.37 -1.39
CA HIS A 10 24.32 0.21 -2.29
C HIS A 10 24.05 0.97 -3.60
N PRO A 11 24.14 2.32 -3.60
CA PRO A 11 23.77 3.15 -4.75
C PRO A 11 24.63 2.94 -6.01
N ALA A 12 25.80 2.31 -5.85
CA ALA A 12 26.65 1.88 -6.96
C ALA A 12 26.00 0.76 -7.80
N VAL A 13 25.12 -0.06 -7.21
CA VAL A 13 24.42 -1.14 -7.93
C VAL A 13 23.46 -0.54 -8.96
N LYS A 14 23.64 -0.92 -10.22
CA LYS A 14 22.78 -0.51 -11.36
C LYS A 14 22.00 -1.67 -11.96
N SER A 15 22.43 -2.91 -11.73
CA SER A 15 21.67 -4.09 -12.14
C SER A 15 21.85 -5.23 -11.15
N ILE A 16 20.83 -6.08 -11.06
CA ILE A 16 20.80 -7.28 -10.21
C ILE A 16 20.44 -8.44 -11.12
N ARG A 17 21.23 -9.52 -11.10
CA ARG A 17 21.01 -10.74 -11.89
C ARG A 17 21.06 -11.93 -10.96
N GLY A 18 19.90 -12.46 -10.59
CA GLY A 18 19.82 -13.47 -9.52
C GLY A 18 20.26 -12.87 -8.19
N THR A 19 21.33 -13.40 -7.61
CA THR A 19 21.93 -12.92 -6.34
C THR A 19 23.09 -11.94 -6.56
N ASP A 20 23.59 -11.81 -7.79
CA ASP A 20 24.75 -10.99 -8.10
C ASP A 20 24.35 -9.56 -8.45
N CYS A 21 25.11 -8.60 -7.93
CA CYS A 21 24.89 -7.16 -8.12
C CYS A 21 26.03 -6.57 -8.94
N PHE A 22 25.71 -5.68 -9.87
CA PHE A 22 26.69 -5.06 -10.77
C PHE A 22 26.51 -3.54 -10.83
N ASP A 23 27.62 -2.83 -11.07
CA ASP A 23 27.65 -1.39 -11.30
C ASP A 23 27.25 -1.02 -12.74
N ALA A 24 27.45 0.24 -13.12
CA ALA A 24 27.12 0.74 -14.46
C ALA A 24 28.00 0.14 -15.57
N ASP A 25 29.24 -0.22 -15.24
CA ASP A 25 30.22 -0.78 -16.18
C ASP A 25 30.13 -2.32 -16.25
N GLY A 26 29.29 -2.93 -15.41
CA GLY A 26 29.10 -4.37 -15.32
C GLY A 26 30.08 -5.06 -14.38
N ASN A 27 30.80 -4.33 -13.53
CA ASN A 27 31.65 -4.93 -12.50
C ASN A 27 30.82 -5.38 -11.30
N PRO A 28 31.17 -6.50 -10.64
CA PRO A 28 30.45 -6.97 -9.46
C PRO A 28 30.60 -6.00 -8.28
N VAL A 29 29.49 -5.77 -7.57
CA VAL A 29 29.43 -4.92 -6.38
C VAL A 29 29.21 -5.80 -5.16
N ALA A 30 30.12 -5.71 -4.18
CA ALA A 30 29.97 -6.40 -2.91
C ALA A 30 28.82 -5.80 -2.09
N ILE A 31 27.95 -6.67 -1.57
CA ILE A 31 26.80 -6.29 -0.75
C ILE A 31 27.08 -6.58 0.71
N THR A 32 26.82 -5.60 1.56
CA THR A 32 26.81 -5.76 3.01
C THR A 32 25.42 -6.19 3.45
N GLN A 33 25.23 -7.50 3.66
CA GLN A 33 23.91 -8.08 3.93
C GLN A 33 23.21 -7.46 5.14
N SER A 34 23.94 -7.12 6.21
CA SER A 34 23.35 -6.50 7.41
C SER A 34 22.71 -5.12 7.13
N LEU A 35 23.25 -4.34 6.20
CA LEU A 35 22.64 -3.07 5.78
C LEU A 35 21.34 -3.33 5.01
N VAL A 36 21.35 -4.33 4.13
CA VAL A 36 20.17 -4.72 3.35
C VAL A 36 19.07 -5.23 4.28
N ASP A 37 19.38 -6.09 5.24
CA ASP A 37 18.41 -6.64 6.19
C ASP A 37 17.79 -5.53 7.05
N ALA A 38 18.60 -4.58 7.53
CA ALA A 38 18.11 -3.43 8.28
C ALA A 38 17.16 -2.55 7.44
N GLU A 39 17.49 -2.32 6.17
CA GLU A 39 16.64 -1.55 5.27
C GLU A 39 15.37 -2.31 4.87
N VAL A 40 15.44 -3.63 4.69
CA VAL A 40 14.25 -4.48 4.51
C VAL A 40 13.33 -4.37 5.73
N ALA A 41 13.86 -4.44 6.94
CA ALA A 41 13.08 -4.27 8.16
C ALA A 41 12.42 -2.90 8.23
N ARG A 42 13.13 -1.83 7.84
CA ARG A 42 12.57 -0.47 7.76
C ARG A 42 11.44 -0.38 6.73
N LEU A 43 11.66 -0.89 5.52
CA LEU A 43 10.65 -0.90 4.45
C LEU A 43 9.43 -1.75 4.82
N GLN A 44 9.64 -2.86 5.51
CA GLN A 44 8.58 -3.72 6.00
C GLN A 44 7.75 -3.00 7.07
N ALA A 45 8.40 -2.37 8.05
CA ALA A 45 7.71 -1.57 9.06
C ALA A 45 6.91 -0.42 8.43
N GLU A 46 7.46 0.26 7.41
CA GLU A 46 6.74 1.30 6.68
C GLU A 46 5.53 0.73 5.93
N TYR A 47 5.71 -0.41 5.25
CA TYR A 47 4.62 -1.10 4.57
C TYR A 47 3.53 -1.47 5.59
N ASP A 48 3.88 -2.08 6.71
CA ASP A 48 2.93 -2.54 7.74
C ASP A 48 2.22 -1.37 8.42
N SER A 49 2.89 -0.23 8.62
CA SER A 49 2.25 0.99 9.13
C SER A 49 1.09 1.49 8.24
N LYS A 50 1.10 1.13 6.96
CA LYS A 50 0.08 1.48 5.97
C LYS A 50 -0.95 0.34 5.75
N ALA A 51 -0.92 -0.73 6.55
CA ALA A 51 -1.83 -1.87 6.40
C ALA A 51 -3.31 -1.47 6.49
N TYR A 52 -3.67 -0.63 7.47
CA TYR A 52 -5.04 -0.14 7.62
C TYR A 52 -5.53 0.58 6.36
N ALA A 53 -4.66 1.38 5.72
CA ALA A 53 -5.03 2.18 4.57
C ALA A 53 -5.33 1.28 3.36
N ARG A 54 -4.52 0.25 3.14
CA ARG A 54 -4.74 -0.75 2.08
C ARG A 54 -6.01 -1.56 2.34
N ALA A 55 -6.24 -1.97 3.58
CA ALA A 55 -7.44 -2.72 3.95
C ALA A 55 -8.71 -1.88 3.74
N ARG A 56 -8.71 -0.60 4.13
CA ARG A 56 -9.83 0.31 3.87
C ARG A 56 -10.07 0.52 2.37
N ALA A 57 -9.01 0.73 1.58
CA ALA A 57 -9.13 0.98 0.15
C ALA A 57 -9.83 -0.16 -0.61
N THR A 58 -9.68 -1.40 -0.15
CA THR A 58 -10.34 -2.58 -0.73
C THR A 58 -11.72 -2.86 -0.15
N ALA A 59 -11.99 -2.42 1.08
CA ALA A 59 -13.23 -2.73 1.79
C ALA A 59 -14.33 -1.64 1.67
N TYR A 60 -14.00 -0.41 1.28
CA TYR A 60 -15.02 0.64 1.10
C TYR A 60 -16.08 0.23 0.06
N PRO A 61 -17.35 0.64 0.25
CA PRO A 61 -18.36 0.54 -0.80
C PRO A 61 -17.89 1.24 -2.08
N SER A 62 -18.41 0.81 -3.22
CA SER A 62 -17.97 1.33 -4.51
C SER A 62 -18.42 2.78 -4.72
N VAL A 63 -17.77 3.47 -5.67
CA VAL A 63 -18.23 4.81 -6.10
C VAL A 63 -19.63 4.74 -6.72
N SER A 64 -20.01 3.62 -7.35
CA SER A 64 -21.37 3.40 -7.86
C SER A 64 -22.39 3.39 -6.73
N ASP A 65 -22.11 2.65 -5.64
CA ASP A 65 -22.98 2.59 -4.47
C ASP A 65 -23.17 3.99 -3.86
N PHE A 66 -22.10 4.79 -3.81
CA PHE A 66 -22.18 6.18 -3.38
C PHE A 66 -23.11 7.02 -4.27
N MET A 67 -22.92 6.97 -5.59
CA MET A 67 -23.70 7.78 -6.54
C MET A 67 -25.19 7.43 -6.49
N GLU A 68 -25.52 6.14 -6.43
CA GLU A 68 -26.91 5.67 -6.34
C GLU A 68 -27.55 6.08 -5.01
N ALA A 69 -26.88 5.81 -3.89
CA ALA A 69 -27.36 6.17 -2.57
C ALA A 69 -27.56 7.68 -2.39
N TYR A 70 -26.63 8.49 -2.92
CA TYR A 70 -26.72 9.94 -2.86
C TYR A 70 -27.83 10.48 -3.76
N THR A 71 -27.98 9.94 -4.97
CA THR A 71 -29.03 10.34 -5.91
C THR A 71 -30.42 10.00 -5.38
N GLU A 72 -30.62 8.81 -4.82
CA GLU A 72 -31.91 8.44 -4.21
C GLU A 72 -32.28 9.34 -3.03
N LYS A 73 -31.28 9.79 -2.26
CA LYS A 73 -31.51 10.70 -1.16
C LYS A 73 -31.88 12.10 -1.64
N GLU A 74 -31.05 12.70 -2.49
CA GLU A 74 -31.18 14.13 -2.85
C GLU A 74 -32.22 14.38 -3.93
N ILE A 75 -32.42 13.43 -4.85
CA ILE A 75 -33.39 13.54 -5.95
C ILE A 75 -34.64 12.71 -5.65
N GLY A 76 -34.45 11.48 -5.17
CA GLY A 76 -35.55 10.55 -4.86
C GLY A 76 -36.23 10.80 -3.52
N GLY A 77 -35.64 11.62 -2.63
CA GLY A 77 -36.16 11.91 -1.30
C GLY A 77 -36.10 10.75 -0.31
N SER A 78 -35.44 9.64 -0.66
CA SER A 78 -35.34 8.44 0.19
C SER A 78 -33.93 8.27 0.74
N SER A 79 -33.78 8.30 2.06
CA SER A 79 -32.45 8.12 2.71
C SER A 79 -32.04 6.66 2.87
N THR A 80 -32.88 5.67 2.55
CA THR A 80 -32.63 4.27 2.91
C THR A 80 -31.28 3.75 2.41
N LYS A 81 -30.94 3.99 1.14
CA LYS A 81 -29.63 3.57 0.58
C LYS A 81 -28.47 4.41 1.13
N TRP A 82 -28.71 5.69 1.41
CA TRP A 82 -27.72 6.57 2.04
C TRP A 82 -27.36 6.10 3.45
N ASP A 83 -28.36 5.76 4.26
CA ASP A 83 -28.14 5.30 5.63
C ASP A 83 -27.35 3.98 5.63
N ALA A 84 -27.70 3.05 4.73
CA ALA A 84 -26.96 1.80 4.54
C ALA A 84 -25.51 2.05 4.08
N TYR A 85 -25.29 2.95 3.12
CA TYR A 85 -23.96 3.34 2.66
C TYR A 85 -23.11 3.91 3.80
N VAL A 86 -23.67 4.82 4.61
CA VAL A 86 -22.98 5.42 5.76
C VAL A 86 -22.61 4.36 6.80
N THR A 87 -23.52 3.43 7.10
CA THR A 87 -23.23 2.30 8.00
C THR A 87 -22.07 1.46 7.47
N ALA A 88 -22.09 1.07 6.19
CA ALA A 88 -21.04 0.28 5.57
C ALA A 88 -19.69 1.02 5.54
N TYR A 89 -19.70 2.30 5.16
CA TYR A 89 -18.52 3.17 5.16
C TYR A 89 -17.88 3.27 6.56
N ASN A 90 -18.69 3.46 7.60
CA ASN A 90 -18.21 3.55 8.97
C ASN A 90 -17.70 2.19 9.48
N LYS A 91 -18.35 1.09 9.12
CA LYS A 91 -17.91 -0.26 9.47
C LYS A 91 -16.49 -0.53 8.98
N VAL A 92 -16.15 -0.14 7.75
CA VAL A 92 -14.79 -0.28 7.19
C VAL A 92 -13.74 0.42 8.05
N ARG A 93 -14.07 1.58 8.63
CA ARG A 93 -13.16 2.34 9.48
C ARG A 93 -13.02 1.74 10.88
N THR A 94 -14.10 1.16 11.40
CA THR A 94 -14.12 0.44 12.67
C THR A 94 -13.33 -0.87 12.59
N ASP A 95 -13.54 -1.65 11.52
CA ASP A 95 -12.85 -2.93 11.30
C ASP A 95 -11.36 -2.75 10.99
N ASN A 96 -10.97 -1.58 10.48
CA ASN A 96 -9.60 -1.25 10.09
C ASN A 96 -9.14 0.04 10.77
N PRO A 97 -8.88 0.05 12.09
CA PRO A 97 -8.48 1.26 12.83
C PRO A 97 -7.11 1.82 12.35
N LYS A 98 -6.90 3.11 12.58
CA LYS A 98 -5.62 3.79 12.28
C LYS A 98 -4.59 3.54 13.37
#